data_AF-A0A557SYS2-F1
#
_entry.id   AF-A0A557SYS2-F1
#
_cell.length_a   1.000
_cell.length_b   1.000
_cell.length_c   1.000
_cell.angle_alpha   90.00
_cell.angle_beta   90.00
_cell.angle_gamma   90.00
#
_symmetry.space_group_name_H-M   'P 1'
#
loop_
_entity.id
_entity.type
_entity.pdbx_description
1 polymer ?
#
loop_
_entity_poly.entity_id
_entity_poly.type
_entity_poly.pdbx_seq_one_letter_code
_entity_poly.pdbx_strand_id
1 'polypeptide(L)' 'MTDKNELDSSANESSSVLESPEEKKKRFLMEFENPFKCDKCNERFKKKKYLREHKADVHAY' A
#
# COMPACT_ATOMS: atom_id res chain seq x y z
N MET A 1 10.05 -17.16 -21.97
CA MET A 1 10.52 -15.95 -21.27
C MET A 1 9.67 -14.80 -21.76
N THR A 2 8.81 -14.24 -20.92
CA THR A 2 8.05 -13.01 -21.18
C THR A 2 7.91 -12.33 -19.83
N ASP A 3 8.83 -11.45 -19.48
CA ASP A 3 8.80 -10.00 -19.74
C ASP A 3 8.20 -9.26 -18.54
N LYS A 4 9.02 -8.33 -18.06
CA LYS A 4 8.83 -7.48 -16.89
C LYS A 4 7.59 -6.61 -17.11
N ASN A 5 6.55 -6.80 -16.30
CA ASN A 5 5.47 -5.82 -16.20
C ASN A 5 5.70 -4.96 -14.95
N GLU A 6 6.53 -3.93 -15.14
CA GLU A 6 6.72 -2.83 -14.22
C GLU A 6 5.59 -1.83 -14.43
N LEU A 7 4.58 -1.84 -13.57
CA LEU A 7 3.63 -0.74 -13.36
C LEU A 7 3.16 -0.86 -11.90
N ASP A 8 3.19 0.15 -11.05
CA ASP A 8 3.03 1.58 -11.28
C ASP A 8 3.66 2.34 -10.11
N SER A 9 4.45 3.37 -10.45
CA SER A 9 4.90 4.39 -9.52
C SER A 9 3.84 5.47 -9.43
N SER A 10 3.11 5.47 -8.32
CA SER A 10 2.46 6.64 -7.71
C SER A 10 2.06 7.76 -8.70
N ALA A 11 0.96 7.58 -9.41
CA ALA A 11 0.28 8.68 -10.07
C ALA A 11 -1.15 8.83 -9.55
N ASN A 12 -1.41 10.03 -9.07
CA ASN A 12 -2.72 10.62 -8.81
C ASN A 12 -3.57 10.59 -10.09
N GLU A 13 -4.26 9.48 -10.35
CA GLU A 13 -5.33 9.41 -11.36
C GLU A 13 -6.67 9.55 -10.64
N SER A 14 -7.00 10.78 -10.26
CA SER A 14 -8.40 11.17 -10.08
C SER A 14 -9.02 11.24 -11.47
N SER A 15 -9.35 10.09 -12.04
CA SER A 15 -10.10 9.99 -13.27
C SER A 15 -10.89 8.70 -13.26
N SER A 16 -12.16 8.84 -13.60
CA SER A 16 -13.23 7.84 -13.55
C SER A 16 -12.92 6.58 -14.36
N VAL A 17 -12.17 5.66 -13.76
CA VAL A 17 -12.05 4.28 -14.24
C VAL A 17 -13.18 3.49 -13.59
N LEU A 18 -13.84 2.65 -14.39
CA LEU A 18 -14.82 1.67 -13.95
C LEU A 18 -14.11 0.66 -13.03
N GLU A 19 -13.83 1.04 -11.78
CA GLU A 19 -13.25 0.16 -10.77
C GLU A 19 -14.26 -0.97 -10.59
N SER A 20 -13.85 -2.16 -11.04
CA SER A 20 -14.62 -3.38 -10.82
C SER A 20 -14.90 -3.50 -9.31
N PRO A 21 -16.10 -3.94 -8.89
CA PRO A 21 -16.46 -4.07 -7.48
C PRO A 21 -15.40 -4.79 -6.63
N GLU A 22 -14.60 -5.65 -7.25
CA GLU A 22 -13.51 -6.39 -6.62
C GLU A 22 -12.32 -5.51 -6.23
N GLU A 23 -11.95 -4.54 -7.06
CA GLU A 23 -10.82 -3.64 -6.78
C GLU A 23 -11.15 -2.66 -5.65
N LYS A 24 -12.38 -2.15 -5.66
CA LYS A 24 -12.91 -1.32 -4.58
C LYS A 24 -12.92 -2.06 -3.24
N LYS A 25 -13.33 -3.34 -3.25
CA LYS A 25 -13.31 -4.18 -2.05
C LYS A 25 -11.87 -4.42 -1.56
N LYS A 26 -10.92 -4.66 -2.47
CA LYS A 26 -9.51 -4.86 -2.12
C LYS A 26 -8.90 -3.62 -1.47
N ARG A 27 -9.20 -2.42 -1.99
CA ARG A 27 -8.76 -1.14 -1.41
C ARG A 27 -9.33 -0.95 0.01
N PHE A 28 -10.63 -1.18 0.17
CA PHE A 28 -11.31 -1.07 1.45
C PHE A 28 -10.77 -2.05 2.50
N LEU A 29 -10.56 -3.32 2.11
CA LEU A 29 -9.93 -4.33 2.97
C LEU A 29 -8.52 -3.92 3.38
N MET A 30 -7.73 -3.35 2.46
CA MET A 30 -6.36 -2.94 2.75
C MET A 30 -6.29 -1.76 3.73
N GLU A 31 -7.21 -0.80 3.64
CA GLU A 31 -7.33 0.30 4.60
C GLU A 31 -7.86 -0.16 5.96
N PHE A 32 -8.75 -1.15 5.99
CA PHE A 32 -9.33 -1.65 7.25
C PHE A 32 -8.43 -2.65 7.97
N GLU A 33 -7.83 -3.61 7.25
CA GLU A 33 -6.96 -4.62 7.84
C GLU A 33 -5.59 -4.05 8.20
N ASN A 34 -4.99 -3.21 7.33
CA ASN A 34 -3.66 -2.65 7.53
C ASN A 34 -3.70 -1.10 7.51
N PRO A 35 -4.34 -0.47 8.50
CA PRO A 35 -4.56 0.98 8.50
C PRO A 35 -3.27 1.79 8.68
N PHE A 36 -2.19 1.18 9.17
CA PHE A 36 -0.95 1.88 9.49
C PHE A 36 0.03 1.81 8.32
N LYS A 37 0.19 2.90 7.58
CA LYS A 37 1.13 3.00 6.44
C LYS A 37 2.48 3.59 6.88
N CYS A 38 3.58 3.07 6.35
CA CYS A 38 4.91 3.66 6.48
C CYS A 38 5.11 4.77 5.45
N ASP A 39 5.54 5.93 5.92
CA ASP A 39 5.74 7.11 5.08
C ASP A 39 7.00 7.02 4.20
N LYS A 40 7.98 6.17 4.58
CA LYS A 40 9.24 6.01 3.82
C LYS A 40 9.14 4.94 2.73
N CYS A 41 8.55 3.77 3.00
CA CYS A 41 8.47 2.65 2.04
C CYS A 41 7.04 2.27 1.58
N ASN A 42 6.00 2.96 2.07
CA ASN A 42 4.59 2.68 1.77
C ASN A 42 4.07 1.30 2.25
N GLU A 43 4.84 0.52 3.01
CA GLU A 43 4.35 -0.72 3.64
C GLU A 43 3.20 -0.46 4.60
N ARG A 44 2.24 -1.39 4.67
CA ARG A 44 1.06 -1.29 5.53
C ARG A 44 1.05 -2.37 6.59
N PHE A 45 0.70 -1.99 7.81
CA PHE A 45 0.71 -2.84 8.99
C PHE A 45 -0.66 -2.88 9.66
N LYS A 46 -1.00 -4.03 10.26
CA LYS A 46 -2.23 -4.23 11.05
C LYS A 46 -2.25 -3.43 12.35
N LYS A 47 -1.08 -3.10 12.91
CA LYS A 47 -0.94 -2.44 14.21
C LYS A 47 0.17 -1.40 14.20
N LYS A 48 -0.01 -0.34 15.00
CA LYS A 48 0.99 0.73 15.20
C LYS A 48 2.32 0.23 15.78
N LYS A 49 2.30 -0.82 16.61
CA LYS A 49 3.52 -1.43 17.18
C LYS A 49 4.46 -1.92 16.06
N TYR A 50 3.90 -2.68 15.10
CA TYR A 50 4.66 -3.20 13.98
C TYR A 50 5.21 -2.10 13.08
N LEU A 51 4.43 -1.03 12.84
CA LEU A 51 4.94 0.13 12.10
C LEU A 51 6.11 0.79 12.83
N ARG A 52 6.06 0.89 14.17
CA ARG A 52 7.16 1.47 14.96
C ARG A 52 8.41 0.60 14.91
N GLU A 53 8.27 -0.71 15.09
CA GLU A 53 9.36 -1.68 14.98
C GLU A 53 9.98 -1.59 13.57
N HIS A 54 9.16 -1.70 12.52
CA HIS A 54 9.60 -1.50 11.14
C HIS A 54 10.36 -0.18 10.94
N LYS A 55 9.84 0.94 11.46
CA LYS A 55 10.52 2.25 11.36
C LYS A 55 11.88 2.26 12.08
N ALA A 56 12.05 1.51 13.16
CA ALA A 56 13.31 1.43 13.89
C ALA A 56 14.31 0.48 13.21
N ASP A 57 13.86 -0.70 12.77
CA ASP A 57 14.71 -1.74 12.19
C ASP A 57 15.09 -1.46 10.72
N VAL A 58 14.12 -1.07 9.89
CA VAL A 58 14.30 -0.91 8.43
C VAL A 58 14.73 0.50 8.07
N HIS A 59 14.27 1.47 8.85
CA HIS A 59 14.39 2.89 8.54
C HIS A 59 15.19 3.67 9.56
N ALA A 60 15.91 2.95 10.44
CA ALA A 60 16.85 3.42 11.47
C ALA A 60 16.95 4.95 11.46
N TYR A 61 16.19 5.56 12.37
CA TYR A 61 16.13 7.01 12.49
C TYR A 61 17.37 7.54 13.19
#